data_AF-A0A434STE9-F1
#
_entry.id   AF-A0A434STE9-F1
#
_cell.length_a   1.000
_cell.length_b   1.000
_cell.length_c   1.000
_cell.angle_alpha   90.00
_cell.angle_beta   90.00
_cell.angle_gamma   90.00
#
_symmetry.space_group_name_H-M   'P 1'
#
loop_
_entity.id
_entity.type
_entity.pdbx_description
1 polymer ?
#
loop_
_entity_poly.entity_id
_entity_poly.type
_entity_poly.pdbx_seq_one_letter_code
_entity_poly.pdbx_strand_id
1 'polypeptide(L)' 'MAKAETKQAAAKNEPRLKKVYQETIRKALQEQFGYDNEMQVPRIDKIVLNMG' A
#
# COMPACT_ATOMS: atom_id res chain seq x y z
N MET A 1 12.82 -34.97 -20.24
CA MET A 1 13.63 -33.79 -20.62
C MET A 1 12.68 -32.81 -21.30
N ALA A 2 11.93 -32.03 -20.52
CA ALA A 2 12.29 -30.67 -20.07
C ALA A 2 12.06 -29.61 -21.18
N LYS A 3 10.82 -29.11 -21.24
CA LYS A 3 10.45 -27.77 -21.73
C LYS A 3 9.53 -27.18 -20.65
N ALA A 4 10.09 -26.37 -19.76
CA ALA A 4 10.03 -24.90 -19.78
C ALA A 4 8.77 -24.35 -19.07
N GLU A 5 8.95 -24.11 -17.77
CA GLU A 5 8.40 -23.04 -16.92
C GLU A 5 6.88 -22.75 -16.96
N THR A 6 6.13 -23.40 -16.08
CA THR A 6 4.79 -22.98 -15.67
C THR A 6 4.86 -21.82 -14.68
N LYS A 7 4.70 -20.61 -15.23
CA LYS A 7 4.30 -19.34 -14.63
C LYS A 7 3.43 -19.50 -13.36
N GLN A 8 4.02 -19.38 -12.17
CA GLN A 8 3.26 -19.42 -10.91
C GLN A 8 2.66 -18.04 -10.60
N ALA A 9 1.35 -18.04 -10.40
CA ALA A 9 0.50 -16.89 -10.17
C ALA A 9 0.89 -16.13 -8.89
N ALA A 10 1.49 -14.96 -9.04
CA ALA A 10 1.54 -13.96 -7.98
C ALA A 10 0.10 -13.50 -7.71
N ALA A 11 -0.45 -13.96 -6.59
CA ALA A 11 -1.77 -13.58 -6.12
C ALA A 11 -1.98 -12.07 -6.26
N LYS A 12 -2.98 -11.72 -7.07
CA LYS A 12 -3.50 -10.37 -7.30
C LYS A 12 -4.25 -9.88 -6.05
N ASN A 13 -3.68 -10.09 -4.86
CA ASN A 13 -4.27 -9.73 -3.58
C ASN A 13 -3.59 -8.44 -3.11
N GLU A 14 -4.32 -7.33 -3.21
CA GLU A 14 -3.89 -6.08 -2.63
C GLU A 14 -3.59 -6.27 -1.12
N PRO A 15 -2.44 -5.78 -0.61
CA PRO A 15 -2.13 -5.89 0.81
C PRO A 15 -3.26 -5.31 1.66
N ARG A 16 -3.73 -6.07 2.66
CA ARG A 16 -4.89 -5.67 3.50
C ARG A 16 -4.77 -4.25 4.04
N LEU A 17 -3.58 -3.87 4.49
CA LEU A 17 -3.29 -2.53 5.04
C LEU A 17 -3.31 -1.43 3.96
N LYS A 18 -2.93 -1.75 2.73
CA LYS A 18 -2.97 -0.81 1.60
C LYS A 18 -4.43 -0.46 1.22
N LYS A 19 -5.33 -1.44 1.29
CA LYS A 19 -6.78 -1.22 1.09
C LYS A 19 -7.36 -0.31 2.18
N VAL A 20 -7.07 -0.61 3.46
CA VAL A 20 -7.51 0.20 4.60
C VAL A 20 -6.99 1.65 4.48
N TYR A 21 -5.73 1.83 4.09
CA TYR A 21 -5.16 3.17 3.91
C TYR A 21 -5.94 4.01 2.88
N GLN A 22 -6.29 3.40 1.74
CA GLN A 22 -7.02 4.09 0.66
C GLN A 22 -8.48 4.38 1.04
N GLU A 23 -9.17 3.43 1.68
CA GLU A 23 -10.61 3.53 1.91
C GLU A 23 -10.97 4.39 3.12
N THR A 24 -10.22 4.26 4.22
CA THR A 24 -10.56 4.85 5.53
C THR A 24 -9.58 5.93 5.95
N ILE A 25 -8.28 5.65 5.95
CA ILE A 25 -7.28 6.56 6.53
C ILE A 25 -7.14 7.84 5.70
N ARG A 26 -7.09 7.73 4.36
CA ARG A 26 -6.98 8.90 3.47
C ARG A 26 -8.13 9.89 3.65
N LYS A 27 -9.36 9.40 3.76
CA LYS A 27 -10.55 10.24 3.96
C LYS A 27 -10.54 10.89 5.34
N ALA A 28 -10.27 10.10 6.39
CA ALA A 28 -10.17 10.62 7.75
C ALA A 28 -9.09 11.71 7.89
N LEU A 29 -7.93 11.53 7.24
CA LEU A 29 -6.86 12.53 7.24
C LEU A 29 -7.23 13.80 6.46
N GLN A 30 -7.95 13.66 5.34
CA GLN A 30 -8.41 14.82 4.57
C GLN A 30 -9.43 15.64 5.35
N GLU A 31 -10.37 14.99 6.04
CA GLU A 31 -11.39 15.66 6.86
C GLU A 31 -10.80 16.31 8.12
N GLN A 32 -9.87 15.63 8.81
CA GLN A 32 -9.28 16.14 10.06
C GLN A 32 -8.33 17.32 9.84
N PHE A 33 -7.59 17.33 8.73
CA PHE A 33 -6.54 18.32 8.49
C PHE A 33 -6.85 19.29 7.34
N GLY A 34 -7.98 19.10 6.65
CA GLY A 34 -8.43 20.02 5.60
C GLY A 34 -7.49 20.12 4.41
N TYR A 35 -6.88 19.01 3.98
CA TYR A 35 -5.99 19.03 2.82
C TYR A 35 -6.76 19.37 1.54
N ASP A 36 -6.46 20.53 0.94
CA ASP A 36 -7.05 20.99 -0.33
C ASP A 36 -6.68 20.08 -1.51
N ASN A 37 -5.54 19.38 -1.40
CA ASN A 37 -5.04 18.52 -2.46
C ASN A 37 -4.82 17.10 -1.97
N GLU A 38 -5.41 16.15 -2.70
CA GLU A 38 -5.31 14.72 -2.48
C GLU A 38 -3.88 14.15 -2.46
N MET A 39 -2.94 14.84 -3.12
CA MET A 39 -1.52 14.45 -3.14
C MET A 39 -0.75 14.89 -1.88
N GLN A 40 -1.32 15.78 -1.06
CA GLN A 40 -0.71 16.21 0.21
C GLN A 40 -0.93 15.20 1.34
N VAL A 41 -1.84 14.23 1.14
CA VAL A 41 -2.12 13.20 2.16
C VAL A 41 -0.84 12.40 2.45
N PRO A 42 -0.35 12.37 3.71
CA PRO A 42 0.91 11.71 4.07
C PRO A 42 0.90 10.22 3.75
N ARG A 43 2.01 9.72 3.18
CA ARG A 43 2.23 8.30 2.83
C ARG A 43 3.44 7.73 3.56
N ILE A 44 3.42 6.43 3.85
CA ILE A 44 4.58 5.71 4.40
C ILE A 44 5.52 5.38 3.24
N ASP A 45 6.74 5.92 3.27
CA ASP A 45 7.74 5.70 2.23
C ASP A 45 8.56 4.42 2.47
N LYS A 46 9.11 4.26 3.68
CA LYS A 46 9.82 3.03 4.07
C LYS A 46 9.71 2.75 5.56
N ILE A 47 9.76 1.47 5.92
CA ILE A 47 9.90 1.00 7.29
C ILE A 47 11.29 0.37 7.39
N VAL A 48 12.21 1.03 8.09
CA VAL A 48 13.54 0.47 8.36
C VAL A 48 13.46 -0.30 9.68
N LEU A 49 13.71 -1.60 9.65
CA LEU A 49 13.87 -2.40 10.85
C LEU A 49 15.37 -2.50 11.16
N ASN A 50 15.79 -1.88 12.25
CA ASN A 50 17.13 -2.09 12.80
C ASN A 50 17.05 -3.21 13.85
N MET A 51 17.71 -4.33 13.58
CA MET A 51 18.03 -5.34 14.59
C MET A 51 19.50 -5.11 14.90
N GLY A 52 19.79 -4.80 16.17
CA GLY A 52 21.06 -4.24 16.65
C GLY A 52 22.32 -4.89 16.11
#